data_AF-A0A9E3I5X8-F1
#
_entry.id   AF-A0A9E3I5X8-F1
#
_cell.length_a   1.000
_cell.length_b   1.000
_cell.length_c   1.000
_cell.angle_alpha   90.00
_cell.angle_beta   90.00
_cell.angle_gamma   90.00
#
_symmetry.space_group_name_H-M   'P 1'
#
loop_
_entity.id
_entity.type
_entity.pdbx_description
1 polymer ?
#
loop_
_entity_poly.entity_id
_entity_poly.type
_entity_poly.pdbx_seq_one_letter_code
_entity_poly.pdbx_strand_id
1 'polypeptide(L)'
;MKMNMDYSNVFYGVLGHLGKAVIVICAFYFGRYMGTKYKPKWINYFAVLGMIALFSLICWSSYGTHTENADPLYGGGETVVDFEATEKERNEYGLTMFFVFSIPALYGIRKKQQDPYSKYVSIDNQLNELYQSLD
;
A
#
# COMPACT_ATOMS: atom_id res chain seq x y z
N MET A 1 7.57 29.38 29.96
CA MET A 1 6.29 28.72 29.65
C MET A 1 6.59 27.24 29.43
N LYS A 2 6.22 26.35 30.36
CA LYS A 2 6.43 24.90 30.17
C LYS A 2 5.32 24.38 29.27
N MET A 3 5.65 23.99 28.04
CA MET A 3 4.73 23.20 27.20
C MET A 3 4.55 21.84 27.88
N ASN A 4 3.39 21.66 28.52
CA ASN A 4 2.93 20.33 28.89
C ASN A 4 2.48 19.66 27.58
N MET A 5 3.34 18.78 27.05
CA MET A 5 3.02 17.96 25.90
C MET A 5 1.95 16.95 26.32
N ASP A 6 0.80 16.94 25.64
CA ASP A 6 -0.29 16.01 25.93
C ASP A 6 0.04 14.62 25.38
N TYR A 7 0.62 13.78 26.23
CA TYR A 7 1.04 12.42 25.89
C TYR A 7 -0.11 11.51 25.46
N SER A 8 -1.37 11.83 25.80
CA SER A 8 -2.52 11.04 25.38
C SER A 8 -2.75 11.16 23.87
N ASN A 9 -2.71 12.39 23.32
CA ASN A 9 -2.86 12.65 21.89
C ASN A 9 -1.68 12.09 21.07
N VAL A 10 -0.45 12.13 21.62
CA VAL A 10 0.73 11.48 21.00
C VAL A 10 0.48 9.97 20.84
N PHE A 11 -0.01 9.32 21.90
CA PHE A 11 -0.20 7.87 21.94
C PHE A 11 -1.27 7.42 20.93
N TYR A 12 -2.42 8.12 20.88
CA TYR A 12 -3.48 7.81 19.91
C TYR A 12 -3.06 8.08 18.46
N GLY A 13 -2.30 9.14 18.20
CA GLY A 13 -1.73 9.40 16.87
C GLY A 13 -0.82 8.26 16.39
N VAL A 14 0.11 7.81 17.24
CA VAL A 14 0.99 6.67 16.94
C VAL A 14 0.19 5.38 16.71
N LEU A 15 -0.81 5.11 17.55
CA LEU A 15 -1.67 3.93 17.40
C LEU A 15 -2.43 3.95 16.06
N GLY A 16 -2.92 5.13 15.66
CA GLY A 16 -3.61 5.33 14.38
C GLY A 16 -2.71 5.06 13.17
N HIS A 17 -1.46 5.53 13.21
CA HIS A 17 -0.48 5.25 12.16
C HIS A 17 -0.09 3.77 12.10
N LEU A 18 0.08 3.11 13.25
CA LEU A 18 0.33 1.67 13.33
C LEU A 18 -0.82 0.87 12.74
N GLY A 19 -2.07 1.22 13.04
CA GLY A 19 -3.25 0.57 12.45
C GLY A 19 -3.28 0.66 10.92
N LYS A 20 -2.99 1.84 10.36
CA LYS A 20 -2.88 2.04 8.90
C LYS A 20 -1.75 1.19 8.30
N ALA A 21 -0.59 1.12 8.97
CA ALA A 21 0.52 0.28 8.54
C ALA A 21 0.14 -1.21 8.55
N VAL A 22 -0.59 -1.69 9.57
CA VAL A 22 -1.09 -3.07 9.63
C VAL A 22 -2.02 -3.38 8.46
N ILE A 23 -2.94 -2.48 8.10
CA ILE A 23 -3.85 -2.68 6.95
C ILE A 23 -3.05 -2.82 5.64
N VAL A 24 -2.06 -1.96 5.43
CA VAL A 24 -1.16 -2.02 4.26
C VAL A 24 -0.39 -3.33 4.22
N ILE A 25 0.17 -3.75 5.35
CA ILE A 25 0.89 -5.01 5.50
C ILE A 25 -0.04 -6.20 5.19
N CYS A 26 -1.24 -6.22 5.76
CA CYS A 26 -2.24 -7.25 5.52
C CYS A 26 -2.63 -7.33 4.04
N ALA A 27 -2.86 -6.20 3.37
CA ALA A 27 -3.19 -6.18 1.94
C ALA A 27 -2.05 -6.72 1.07
N PHE A 28 -0.80 -6.38 1.41
CA PHE A 28 0.37 -6.92 0.73
C PHE A 28 0.51 -8.44 0.92
N TYR A 29 0.41 -8.93 2.16
CA TYR A 29 0.51 -10.37 2.45
C TYR A 29 -0.66 -11.16 1.85
N PHE A 30 -1.87 -10.61 1.87
CA PHE A 30 -3.03 -11.21 1.20
C PHE A 30 -2.80 -11.32 -0.31
N GLY A 31 -2.31 -10.25 -0.95
CA GLY A 31 -1.96 -10.29 -2.37
C GLY A 31 -0.86 -11.30 -2.69
N ARG A 32 0.15 -11.44 -1.83
CA ARG A 32 1.17 -12.50 -1.97
C ARG A 32 0.59 -13.90 -1.80
N TYR A 33 -0.27 -14.12 -0.80
CA TYR A 33 -0.94 -15.39 -0.56
C TYR A 33 -1.83 -15.81 -1.74
N MET A 34 -2.58 -14.87 -2.31
CA MET A 34 -3.37 -15.16 -3.52
C MET A 34 -2.45 -15.55 -4.69
N GLY A 35 -1.29 -14.92 -4.81
CA GLY A 35 -0.33 -15.23 -5.86
C GLY A 35 0.37 -16.58 -5.73
N THR A 36 0.60 -17.10 -4.51
CA THR A 36 1.22 -18.42 -4.31
C THR A 36 0.32 -19.56 -4.80
N LYS A 37 -1.00 -19.36 -4.80
CA LYS A 37 -1.99 -20.34 -5.26
C LYS A 37 -1.99 -20.55 -6.79
N TYR A 38 -1.55 -19.55 -7.57
CA TYR A 38 -1.58 -19.62 -9.04
C TYR A 38 -0.22 -20.02 -9.63
N LYS A 39 0.83 -19.19 -9.53
CA LYS A 39 2.25 -19.52 -9.86
C LYS A 39 3.18 -18.47 -9.22
N PRO A 40 4.42 -18.81 -8.82
CA PRO A 40 5.36 -17.88 -8.18
C PRO A 40 5.66 -16.62 -9.01
N LYS A 41 5.63 -16.73 -10.35
CA LYS A 41 5.82 -15.60 -11.26
C LYS A 41 4.77 -14.49 -11.13
N TRP A 42 3.57 -14.81 -10.61
CA TRP A 42 2.45 -13.88 -10.48
C TRP A 42 2.33 -13.26 -9.08
N ILE A 43 3.09 -13.75 -8.09
CA ILE A 43 3.02 -13.27 -6.69
C ILE A 43 3.18 -11.76 -6.60
N ASN A 44 4.20 -11.21 -7.27
CA ASN A 44 4.47 -9.79 -7.24
C ASN A 44 3.40 -8.98 -7.98
N TYR A 45 2.82 -9.53 -9.05
CA TYR A 45 1.73 -8.89 -9.79
C TYR A 45 0.48 -8.76 -8.94
N PHE A 46 0.06 -9.84 -8.26
CA PHE A 46 -1.11 -9.82 -7.38
C PHE A 46 -0.89 -8.97 -6.13
N ALA A 47 0.31 -8.99 -5.54
CA ALA A 47 0.64 -8.13 -4.40
C ALA A 47 0.53 -6.64 -4.77
N VAL A 48 1.10 -6.25 -5.91
CA VAL A 48 1.06 -4.86 -6.38
C VAL A 48 -0.35 -4.43 -6.77
N LEU A 49 -1.08 -5.26 -7.52
CA LEU A 49 -2.47 -4.95 -7.88
C LEU A 49 -3.38 -4.87 -6.65
N GLY A 50 -3.18 -5.72 -5.63
CA GLY A 50 -3.92 -5.65 -4.37
C GLY A 50 -3.66 -4.35 -3.61
N MET A 51 -2.40 -3.91 -3.56
CA MET A 51 -2.03 -2.62 -2.96
C MET A 51 -2.64 -1.43 -3.70
N ILE A 52 -2.64 -1.47 -5.03
CA ILE A 52 -3.24 -0.42 -5.86
C ILE A 52 -4.76 -0.41 -5.71
N ALA A 53 -5.40 -1.57 -5.64
CA ALA A 53 -6.84 -1.67 -5.38
C ALA A 53 -7.23 -1.06 -4.03
N LEU A 54 -6.48 -1.36 -2.97
CA LEU A 54 -6.69 -0.74 -1.65
C LEU A 54 -6.50 0.78 -1.71
N PHE A 55 -5.42 1.24 -2.34
CA PHE A 55 -5.15 2.67 -2.48
C PHE A 55 -6.25 3.39 -3.27
N SER A 56 -6.74 2.76 -4.34
CA SER A 56 -7.82 3.29 -5.18
C SER A 56 -9.14 3.35 -4.41
N LEU A 57 -9.39 2.38 -3.53
CA LEU A 57 -10.57 2.38 -2.64
C LEU A 57 -10.50 3.49 -1.59
N ILE A 58 -9.30 3.79 -1.07
CA ILE A 58 -9.09 4.94 -0.18
C ILE A 58 -9.34 6.25 -0.94
N CYS A 59 -8.80 6.38 -2.15
CA CYS A 59 -9.05 7.55 -3.01
C CYS A 59 -10.55 7.71 -3.33
N TRP A 60 -11.23 6.59 -3.61
CA TRP A 60 -12.68 6.54 -3.84
C TRP A 60 -13.46 7.02 -2.61
N SER A 61 -13.12 6.53 -1.42
CA SER A 61 -13.83 6.87 -0.18
C SER A 61 -13.63 8.31 0.26
N SER A 62 -12.48 8.89 -0.09
CA SER A 62 -12.12 10.28 0.25
C SER A 62 -12.46 11.28 -0.86
N TYR A 63 -13.07 10.84 -1.96
CA TYR A 63 -13.39 11.74 -3.07
C TYR A 63 -14.49 12.75 -2.69
N GLY A 64 -14.18 14.04 -2.87
CA GLY A 64 -15.03 15.15 -2.44
C GLY A 64 -14.78 15.61 -1.00
N THR A 65 -13.77 15.04 -0.32
CA THR A 65 -13.40 15.40 1.04
C THR A 65 -11.91 15.63 1.16
N HIS A 66 -11.51 16.58 1.99
CA HIS A 66 -10.13 16.76 2.43
C HIS A 66 -10.06 16.89 3.94
N THR A 67 -8.85 16.82 4.47
CA THR A 67 -8.61 17.00 5.89
C THR A 67 -7.96 18.36 6.10
N GLU A 68 -8.65 19.27 6.79
CA GLU A 68 -8.11 20.56 7.19
C GLU A 68 -7.50 20.51 8.58
N ASN A 69 -6.54 21.39 8.86
CA ASN A 69 -5.93 21.56 10.18
C ASN A 69 -5.36 20.26 10.77
N ALA A 70 -4.98 19.31 9.91
CA ALA A 70 -4.33 18.08 10.35
C ALA A 70 -2.95 18.42 10.91
N ASP A 71 -2.82 18.34 12.24
CA ASP A 71 -1.50 18.39 12.85
C ASP A 71 -0.67 17.20 12.32
N PRO A 72 0.50 17.45 11.71
CA PRO A 72 1.35 16.40 11.14
C PRO A 72 1.84 15.38 12.18
N LEU A 73 1.84 15.71 13.48
CA LEU A 73 2.23 14.83 14.57
C LEU A 73 1.05 14.09 15.21
N TYR A 74 -0.15 14.68 15.23
CA TYR A 74 -1.28 14.15 16.00
C TYR A 74 -2.44 13.63 15.17
N GLY A 75 -2.49 13.94 13.87
CA GLY A 75 -3.52 13.40 12.98
C GLY A 75 -4.92 13.64 13.52
N GLY A 76 -5.31 14.91 13.67
CA GLY A 76 -6.58 15.32 14.27
C GLY A 76 -7.32 16.38 13.45
N GLY A 77 -7.12 16.40 12.14
CA GLY A 77 -7.77 17.37 11.27
C GLY A 77 -9.25 17.06 11.08
N GLU A 78 -10.04 18.10 10.84
CA GLU A 78 -11.46 17.96 10.53
C GLU A 78 -11.62 17.53 9.07
N THR A 79 -12.44 16.49 8.84
CA THR A 79 -12.83 16.12 7.49
C THR A 79 -13.84 17.14 6.99
N VAL A 80 -13.43 17.92 6.00
CA VAL A 80 -14.27 18.91 5.33
C VAL A 80 -14.74 18.33 4.01
N VAL A 81 -16.01 18.55 3.70
CA VAL A 81 -16.63 18.12 2.43
C VAL A 81 -16.58 19.31 1.48
N ASP A 82 -15.74 19.24 0.46
CA ASP A 82 -15.66 20.26 -0.60
C ASP A 82 -16.87 20.19 -1.52
N PHE A 83 -17.31 18.96 -1.84
CA PHE A 83 -18.49 18.71 -2.67
C PHE A 83 -19.05 17.31 -2.43
N GLU A 84 -20.36 17.16 -2.60
CA GLU A 84 -21.03 15.86 -2.54
C GLU A 84 -20.93 15.15 -3.89
N ALA A 85 -19.93 14.29 -4.02
CA ALA A 85 -19.76 13.47 -5.21
C ALA A 85 -20.88 12.42 -5.35
N THR A 86 -21.41 12.28 -6.57
CA THR A 86 -22.33 11.18 -6.90
C THR A 86 -21.60 9.84 -6.87
N GLU A 87 -22.33 8.73 -6.67
CA GLU A 87 -21.73 7.38 -6.72
C GLU A 87 -21.02 7.11 -8.04
N LYS A 88 -21.57 7.62 -9.15
CA LYS A 88 -20.96 7.48 -10.48
C LYS A 88 -19.60 8.15 -10.53
N GLU A 89 -19.49 9.40 -10.07
CA GLU A 89 -18.22 10.15 -10.06
C GLU A 89 -17.19 9.51 -9.12
N ARG A 90 -17.62 9.03 -7.95
CA ARG A 90 -16.74 8.28 -7.03
C ARG A 90 -16.17 7.05 -7.73
N ASN A 91 -17.03 6.25 -8.36
CA ASN A 91 -16.64 5.04 -9.08
C ASN A 91 -15.69 5.34 -10.24
N GLU A 92 -15.99 6.36 -11.06
CA GLU A 92 -15.11 6.81 -12.15
C GLU A 92 -13.74 7.26 -11.63
N TYR A 93 -13.71 8.03 -10.54
CA TYR A 93 -12.46 8.46 -9.91
C TYR A 93 -11.65 7.29 -9.35
N GLY A 94 -12.28 6.39 -8.58
CA GLY A 94 -11.62 5.21 -8.02
C GLY A 94 -11.03 4.29 -9.10
N LEU A 95 -11.79 4.04 -10.17
CA LEU A 95 -11.31 3.25 -11.32
C LEU A 95 -10.18 3.97 -12.06
N THR A 96 -10.28 5.28 -12.25
CA THR A 96 -9.23 6.10 -12.88
C THR A 96 -7.93 5.96 -12.09
N MET A 97 -7.97 6.13 -10.77
CA MET A 97 -6.80 5.95 -9.90
C MET A 97 -6.24 4.53 -10.03
N PHE A 98 -7.09 3.52 -10.03
CA PHE A 98 -6.66 2.13 -10.20
C PHE A 98 -5.88 1.92 -11.49
N PHE A 99 -6.40 2.37 -12.64
CA PHE A 99 -5.72 2.19 -13.92
C PHE A 99 -4.44 3.02 -14.04
N VAL A 100 -4.47 4.27 -13.58
CA VAL A 100 -3.31 5.19 -13.61
C VAL A 100 -2.13 4.61 -12.85
N PHE A 101 -2.36 3.98 -11.69
CA PHE A 101 -1.27 3.37 -10.92
C PHE A 101 -0.93 1.95 -11.39
N SER A 102 -1.91 1.17 -11.87
CA SER A 102 -1.67 -0.21 -12.29
C SER A 102 -0.73 -0.30 -13.48
N ILE A 103 -0.89 0.53 -14.51
CA ILE A 103 -0.06 0.47 -15.73
C ILE A 103 1.45 0.63 -15.45
N PRO A 104 1.92 1.72 -14.81
CA PRO A 104 3.34 1.92 -14.52
C PRO A 104 3.88 0.89 -13.52
N ALA A 105 3.09 0.49 -12.53
CA ALA A 105 3.52 -0.50 -11.55
C ALA A 105 3.73 -1.88 -12.18
N LEU A 106 2.81 -2.32 -13.05
CA LEU A 106 2.95 -3.57 -13.81
C LEU A 106 4.13 -3.54 -14.77
N TYR A 107 4.36 -2.41 -15.44
CA TYR A 107 5.55 -2.21 -16.28
C TYR A 107 6.85 -2.35 -15.47
N GLY A 108 6.90 -1.77 -14.28
CA GLY A 108 8.04 -1.89 -13.36
C GLY A 108 8.35 -3.34 -12.98
N ILE A 109 7.34 -4.14 -12.66
CA ILE A 109 7.52 -5.58 -12.35
C ILE A 109 8.09 -6.31 -13.56
N ARG A 110 7.52 -6.08 -14.75
CA ARG A 110 8.00 -6.72 -15.99
C ARG A 110 9.45 -6.36 -16.28
N LYS A 111 9.82 -5.09 -16.16
CA LYS A 111 11.20 -4.63 -16.37
C LYS A 111 12.17 -5.31 -15.41
N LYS A 112 11.81 -5.43 -14.12
CA LYS A 112 12.63 -6.13 -13.12
C LYS A 112 12.82 -7.61 -13.43
N GLN A 113 11.80 -8.28 -13.97
CA GLN A 113 11.89 -9.71 -14.37
C GLN A 113 12.76 -9.93 -15.60
N GLN A 114 12.97 -8.90 -16.42
CA GLN A 114 13.81 -8.94 -17.62
C GLN A 114 15.26 -8.49 -17.35
N ASP A 115 15.54 -8.00 -16.14
CA ASP A 115 16.88 -7.57 -15.76
C ASP A 115 17.81 -8.79 -15.62
N PRO A 116 18.92 -8.87 -16.38
CA PRO A 116 19.87 -9.97 -16.27
C PRO A 116 20.44 -10.12 -14.85
N TYR A 117 20.54 -9.03 -14.07
CA TYR A 117 20.99 -9.08 -12.67
C TYR A 117 20.00 -9.79 -11.73
N SER A 118 18.70 -9.82 -12.07
CA SER A 118 17.68 -10.53 -11.28
C SER A 118 17.92 -12.04 -11.28
N LYS A 119 18.57 -12.59 -12.31
CA LYS A 119 18.85 -14.03 -12.42
C LYS A 119 19.97 -14.46 -11.46
N TYR A 120 20.98 -13.62 -11.28
CA TYR A 120 22.09 -13.89 -10.36
C TYR A 120 21.64 -13.88 -8.90
N VAL A 121 20.83 -12.90 -8.49
CA VAL A 121 20.25 -12.85 -7.13
C VAL A 121 19.38 -14.09 -6.82
N SER A 122 18.70 -14.64 -7.82
CA SER A 122 17.91 -15.88 -7.64
C SER A 122 18.81 -17.12 -7.45
N ILE A 123 19.98 -17.15 -8.09
CA ILE A 123 20.95 -18.25 -7.98
C ILE A 123 21.64 -18.19 -6.62
N ASP A 124 22.03 -16.99 -6.15
CA ASP A 124 22.67 -16.82 -4.84
C ASP A 124 21.73 -17.22 -3.68
N ASN A 125 20.44 -16.90 -3.79
CA ASN A 125 19.45 -17.33 -2.81
C ASN A 125 19.25 -18.86 -2.81
N GLN A 126 19.22 -19.50 -4.00
CA GLN A 126 19.14 -20.95 -4.10
C GLN A 126 20.39 -21.64 -3.55
N LEU A 127 21.58 -21.07 -3.77
CA LEU A 127 22.83 -21.56 -3.19
C LEU A 127 22.80 -21.46 -1.67
N ASN A 128 22.36 -20.33 -1.11
CA ASN A 128 22.26 -20.15 0.34
C ASN A 128 21.26 -21.11 0.99
N GLU A 129 20.10 -21.36 0.37
CA GLU A 129 19.15 -22.36 0.85
C GLU A 129 19.75 -23.78 0.81
N LEU A 130 20.56 -24.09 -0.22
CA LEU A 130 21.24 -25.37 -0.34
C LEU A 130 22.33 -25.55 0.72
N TYR A 131 23.12 -24.50 0.98
CA TYR A 131 24.12 -24.51 2.06
C TYR A 131 23.47 -24.67 3.44
N GLN A 132 22.33 -24.02 3.69
CA GLN A 132 21.59 -24.18 4.96
C GLN A 132 20.94 -25.55 5.13
N SER A 133 20.76 -26.32 4.03
CA SER A 133 20.21 -27.69 4.09
C SER A 133 21.27 -28.78 4.29
N LEU A 134 22.56 -28.40 4.24
CA LEU A 134 23.70 -29.30 4.39
C LEU A 134 24.26 -29.34 5.82
N ASP A 135 23.82 -28.43 6.69
CA ASP A 135 24.07 -28.42 8.15
C ASP A 135 22.89 -29.07 8.91
#